data_AF-A0A9N9EYS0-F1
#
_entry.id   AF-A0A9N9EYS0-F1
#
_cell.length_a   1.000
_cell.length_b   1.000
_cell.length_c   1.000
_cell.angle_alpha   90.00
_cell.angle_beta   90.00
_cell.angle_gamma   90.00
#
_symmetry.space_group_name_H-M   'P 1'
#
loop_
_entity.id
_entity.type
_entity.pdbx_description
1 polymer ?
#
loop_
_entity_poly.entity_id
_entity_poly.type
_entity_poly.pdbx_seq_one_letter_code
_entity_poly.pdbx_strand_id
1 'polypeptide(L)'
;KLTLTEVLAFTGGILVFLNGRNITTLIVLLKVLDFASDVAFLMNTVSAAPDLFFPSIMTLAVPAVLNLSFVLGVMVQQTQQTNKRDFRDWLRKHIFMTTIITMLSMVDLIIMKLFVDITIFNSKARKLLLEAGIFNIFKYMLQLVILILFIKDAGINMLLLLTLFTRFTSLLFNIIYGIYDLISFDSEVSHIL
;
A
#
# COMPACT_ATOMS: atom_id res chain seq x y z
N LYS A 1 -5.92 -15.09 -17.03
CA LYS A 1 -5.57 -13.77 -17.60
C LYS A 1 -6.52 -12.76 -16.98
N LEU A 2 -6.07 -11.92 -16.05
CA LEU A 2 -6.88 -10.76 -15.64
C LEU A 2 -7.01 -9.86 -16.86
N THR A 3 -8.23 -9.59 -17.29
CA THR A 3 -8.50 -8.74 -18.44
C THR A 3 -8.53 -7.27 -18.01
N LEU A 4 -8.09 -6.37 -18.88
CA LEU A 4 -8.12 -4.91 -18.64
C LEU A 4 -9.51 -4.44 -18.16
N THR A 5 -10.56 -5.11 -18.64
CA THR A 5 -11.97 -4.91 -18.27
C THR A 5 -12.26 -5.23 -16.81
N GLU A 6 -11.65 -6.26 -16.23
CA GLU A 6 -11.82 -6.62 -14.81
C GLU A 6 -11.10 -5.63 -13.90
N VAL A 7 -9.92 -5.15 -14.32
CA VAL A 7 -9.18 -4.07 -13.63
C VAL A 7 -9.99 -2.76 -13.67
N LEU A 8 -10.62 -2.45 -14.81
CA LEU A 8 -11.47 -1.28 -14.98
C LEU A 8 -12.79 -1.38 -14.20
N ALA A 9 -13.40 -2.57 -14.10
CA ALA A 9 -14.58 -2.79 -13.28
C ALA A 9 -14.27 -2.69 -11.78
N PHE A 10 -13.13 -3.21 -11.34
CA PHE A 10 -12.67 -3.10 -9.96
C PHE A 10 -12.34 -1.65 -9.57
N THR A 11 -11.64 -0.92 -10.44
CA THR A 11 -11.36 0.51 -10.25
C THR A 11 -12.64 1.36 -10.33
N GLY A 12 -13.59 1.02 -11.19
CA GLY A 12 -14.92 1.63 -11.25
C GLY A 12 -15.73 1.45 -9.96
N GLY A 13 -15.73 0.24 -9.38
CA GLY A 13 -16.37 -0.03 -8.08
C GLY A 13 -15.73 0.74 -6.92
N ILE A 14 -14.40 0.86 -6.93
CA ILE A 14 -13.63 1.68 -5.98
C ILE A 14 -13.97 3.17 -6.14
N LEU A 15 -14.07 3.67 -7.36
CA LEU A 15 -14.41 5.07 -7.66
C LEU A 15 -15.82 5.44 -7.19
N VAL A 16 -16.81 4.56 -7.38
CA VAL A 16 -18.19 4.73 -6.88
C VAL A 16 -18.22 4.71 -5.35
N PHE A 17 -17.40 3.89 -4.71
CA PHE A 17 -17.30 3.78 -3.25
C PHE A 17 -16.70 5.04 -2.59
N LEU A 18 -15.83 5.76 -3.27
CA LEU A 18 -15.11 6.92 -2.75
C LEU A 18 -15.85 8.27 -2.87
N ASN A 19 -17.17 8.19 -3.07
CA ASN A 19 -18.07 9.32 -3.34
C ASN A 19 -17.82 10.51 -2.39
N GLY A 20 -17.16 11.57 -2.91
CA GLY A 20 -16.97 12.85 -2.21
C GLY A 20 -15.62 13.10 -1.50
N ARG A 21 -14.65 12.17 -1.49
CA ARG A 21 -13.29 12.39 -0.94
C ARG A 21 -12.20 12.34 -2.02
N ASN A 22 -12.11 13.38 -2.84
CA ASN A 22 -11.26 13.43 -4.04
C ASN A 22 -9.80 12.96 -3.84
N ILE A 23 -9.17 13.28 -2.71
CA ILE A 23 -7.78 12.89 -2.43
C ILE A 23 -7.66 11.41 -2.07
N THR A 24 -8.55 10.88 -1.23
CA THR A 24 -8.59 9.46 -0.88
C THR A 24 -8.81 8.60 -2.12
N THR A 25 -9.72 9.05 -3.00
CA THR A 25 -9.99 8.41 -4.29
C THR A 25 -8.74 8.30 -5.14
N LEU A 26 -8.04 9.42 -5.29
CA LEU A 26 -6.83 9.50 -6.09
C LEU A 26 -5.73 8.58 -5.54
N ILE A 27 -5.53 8.56 -4.22
CA ILE A 27 -4.48 7.71 -3.62
C ILE A 27 -4.79 6.23 -3.84
N VAL A 28 -6.01 5.78 -3.59
CA VAL A 28 -6.39 4.38 -3.82
C VAL A 28 -6.23 4.00 -5.29
N LEU A 29 -6.68 4.86 -6.21
CA LEU A 29 -6.52 4.64 -7.64
C LEU A 29 -5.04 4.52 -8.04
N LEU A 30 -4.19 5.40 -7.53
CA LEU A 30 -2.74 5.35 -7.77
C LEU A 30 -2.13 4.04 -7.27
N LYS A 31 -2.55 3.52 -6.11
CA LYS A 31 -2.06 2.22 -5.60
C LYS A 31 -2.51 1.04 -6.44
N VAL A 32 -3.73 1.06 -6.95
CA VAL A 32 -4.22 0.03 -7.86
C VAL A 32 -3.49 0.09 -9.20
N LEU A 33 -3.25 1.29 -9.74
CA LEU A 33 -2.49 1.48 -10.98
C LEU A 33 -1.01 1.08 -10.85
N ASP A 34 -0.39 1.37 -9.72
CA ASP A 34 0.97 0.93 -9.38
C ASP A 34 1.06 -0.60 -9.37
N PHE A 35 0.12 -1.27 -8.68
CA PHE A 35 0.04 -2.73 -8.67
C PHE A 35 -0.20 -3.33 -10.08
N ALA A 36 -1.09 -2.74 -10.87
CA ALA A 36 -1.34 -3.19 -12.23
C ALA A 36 -0.08 -3.03 -13.11
N SER A 37 0.65 -1.92 -12.93
CA SER A 37 1.91 -1.66 -13.62
C SER A 37 3.01 -2.63 -13.20
N ASP A 38 3.05 -3.02 -11.93
CA ASP A 38 3.97 -4.02 -11.40
C ASP A 38 3.73 -5.42 -12.00
N VAL A 39 2.47 -5.82 -12.14
CA VAL A 39 2.11 -7.08 -12.82
C VAL A 39 2.47 -7.02 -14.31
N ALA A 40 2.18 -5.91 -14.99
CA ALA A 40 2.53 -5.73 -16.39
C ALA A 40 4.05 -5.73 -16.61
N PHE A 41 4.81 -5.13 -15.68
CA PHE A 41 6.26 -5.15 -15.68
C PHE A 41 6.78 -6.58 -15.57
N LEU A 42 6.32 -7.35 -14.58
CA LEU A 42 6.70 -8.77 -14.40
C LEU A 42 6.51 -9.60 -15.67
N MET A 43 5.37 -9.44 -16.34
CA MET A 43 5.06 -10.20 -17.56
C MET A 43 6.06 -9.89 -18.69
N ASN A 44 6.54 -8.65 -18.79
CA ASN A 44 7.56 -8.25 -19.76
C ASN A 44 8.98 -8.68 -19.35
N THR A 45 9.25 -8.72 -18.04
CA THR A 45 10.57 -9.12 -17.52
C THR A 45 10.93 -10.56 -17.86
N VAL A 46 9.95 -11.48 -17.86
CA VAL A 46 10.15 -12.91 -18.20
C VAL A 46 10.86 -13.08 -19.55
N SER A 47 10.48 -12.29 -20.56
CA SER A 47 11.00 -12.43 -21.92
C SER A 47 12.21 -11.55 -22.21
N ALA A 48 12.31 -10.37 -21.59
CA ALA A 48 13.29 -9.35 -21.96
C ALA A 48 14.53 -9.31 -21.04
N ALA A 49 14.39 -9.66 -19.77
CA ALA A 49 15.50 -9.70 -18.81
C ALA A 49 15.27 -10.81 -17.76
N PRO A 50 15.50 -12.09 -18.12
CA PRO A 50 15.19 -13.23 -17.26
C PRO A 50 15.87 -13.15 -15.89
N ASP A 51 17.08 -12.60 -15.83
CA ASP A 51 17.86 -12.43 -14.59
C ASP A 51 17.18 -11.48 -13.58
N LEU A 52 16.36 -10.55 -14.07
CA LEU A 52 15.60 -9.62 -13.24
C LEU A 52 14.23 -10.15 -12.82
N PHE A 53 13.79 -11.29 -13.36
CA PHE A 53 12.45 -11.83 -13.08
C PHE A 53 12.28 -12.21 -11.61
N PHE A 54 13.21 -12.99 -11.06
CA PHE A 54 13.14 -13.42 -9.67
C PHE A 54 13.26 -12.24 -8.67
N PRO A 55 14.21 -11.30 -8.83
CA PRO A 55 14.22 -10.06 -8.06
C PRO A 55 12.91 -9.28 -8.13
N SER A 56 12.31 -9.18 -9.32
CA SER A 56 11.05 -8.46 -9.53
C SER A 56 9.89 -9.10 -8.76
N ILE A 57 9.77 -10.44 -8.77
CA ILE A 57 8.76 -11.15 -7.97
C ILE A 57 8.97 -10.88 -6.48
N MET A 58 10.22 -10.92 -6.00
CA MET A 58 10.51 -10.71 -4.59
C MET A 58 10.11 -9.32 -4.12
N THR A 59 10.29 -8.29 -4.96
CA THR A 59 9.81 -6.93 -4.66
C THR A 59 8.30 -6.76 -4.62
N LEU A 60 7.53 -7.78 -4.98
CA LEU A 60 6.07 -7.80 -4.87
C LEU A 60 5.59 -8.73 -3.77
N ALA A 61 6.12 -9.95 -3.74
CA ALA A 61 5.70 -10.97 -2.80
C ALA A 61 6.09 -10.63 -1.36
N VAL A 62 7.34 -10.22 -1.12
CA VAL A 62 7.83 -9.91 0.24
C VAL A 62 7.04 -8.74 0.84
N PRO A 63 6.85 -7.61 0.13
CA PRO A 63 6.04 -6.54 0.69
C PRO A 63 4.58 -6.88 0.89
N ALA A 64 3.97 -7.67 0.02
CA ALA A 64 2.58 -8.10 0.19
C ALA A 64 2.38 -8.91 1.48
N VAL A 65 3.30 -9.85 1.76
CA VAL A 65 3.27 -10.67 2.99
C VAL A 65 3.50 -9.81 4.22
N LEU A 66 4.47 -8.90 4.18
CA LEU A 66 4.76 -8.01 5.31
C LEU A 66 3.61 -7.03 5.57
N ASN A 67 3.05 -6.42 4.52
CA ASN A 67 1.91 -5.53 4.64
C ASN A 67 0.69 -6.24 5.23
N LEU A 68 0.40 -7.47 4.79
CA LEU A 68 -0.64 -8.29 5.41
C LEU A 68 -0.35 -8.54 6.89
N SER A 69 0.88 -8.90 7.23
CA SER A 69 1.30 -9.18 8.61
C SER A 69 1.13 -7.94 9.49
N PHE A 70 1.48 -6.76 8.99
CA PHE A 70 1.27 -5.49 9.68
C PHE A 70 -0.20 -5.17 9.88
N VAL A 71 -1.06 -5.34 8.86
CA VAL A 71 -2.52 -5.13 9.03
C VAL A 71 -3.09 -6.07 10.08
N LEU A 72 -2.76 -7.36 9.99
CA LEU A 72 -3.25 -8.34 10.96
C LEU A 72 -2.74 -8.00 12.37
N GLY A 73 -1.47 -7.61 12.50
CA GLY A 73 -0.89 -7.14 13.75
C GLY A 73 -1.64 -5.93 14.33
N VAL A 74 -1.93 -4.92 13.52
CA VAL A 74 -2.71 -3.75 13.91
C VAL A 74 -4.12 -4.14 14.36
N MET A 75 -4.82 -4.98 13.59
CA MET A 75 -6.16 -5.46 13.93
C MET A 75 -6.18 -6.24 15.25
N VAL A 76 -5.19 -7.11 15.48
CA VAL A 76 -5.05 -7.88 16.73
C VAL A 76 -4.78 -6.96 17.92
N GLN A 77 -3.81 -6.04 17.80
CA GLN A 77 -3.49 -5.07 18.87
C GLN A 77 -4.71 -4.21 19.23
N GLN A 78 -5.51 -3.85 18.24
CA GLN A 78 -6.72 -3.06 18.44
C GLN A 78 -7.84 -3.86 19.12
N THR A 79 -7.93 -5.17 18.85
CA THR A 79 -8.96 -6.05 19.42
C THR A 79 -8.61 -6.52 20.84
N GLN A 80 -7.32 -6.62 21.17
CA GLN A 80 -6.84 -7.06 22.49
C GLN A 80 -6.93 -6.00 23.59
N GLN A 81 -7.07 -4.71 23.26
CA GLN A 81 -7.31 -3.69 24.27
C GLN A 81 -8.75 -3.75 24.78
N THR A 82 -8.88 -4.18 26.03
CA THR A 82 -10.09 -4.58 26.75
C THR A 82 -11.19 -3.51 26.84
N ASN A 83 -10.93 -2.26 26.44
CA ASN A 83 -11.85 -1.13 26.54
C ASN A 83 -12.52 -0.70 25.22
N LYS A 84 -12.21 -1.31 24.07
CA LYS A 84 -12.88 -0.98 22.79
C LYS A 84 -13.83 -2.07 22.32
N ARG A 85 -14.87 -2.37 23.11
CA ARG A 85 -16.04 -3.15 22.63
C ARG A 85 -16.52 -2.63 21.27
N ASP A 86 -16.48 -1.31 21.11
CA ASP A 86 -16.83 -0.57 19.90
C ASP A 86 -16.02 -0.99 18.66
N PHE A 87 -14.73 -1.29 18.77
CA PHE A 87 -13.94 -1.71 17.60
C PHE A 87 -14.32 -3.12 17.14
N ARG A 88 -14.51 -4.04 18.09
CA ARG A 88 -14.89 -5.41 17.78
C ARG A 88 -16.32 -5.48 17.23
N ASP A 89 -17.22 -4.66 17.76
CA ASP A 89 -18.59 -4.57 17.30
C ASP A 89 -18.69 -3.85 15.94
N TRP A 90 -17.87 -2.82 15.71
CA TRP A 90 -17.68 -2.21 14.38
C TRP A 90 -17.16 -3.24 13.36
N LEU A 91 -16.14 -4.03 13.71
CA LEU A 91 -15.56 -5.04 12.82
C LEU A 91 -16.56 -6.13 12.46
N ARG A 92 -17.42 -6.54 13.41
CA ARG A 92 -18.53 -7.47 13.17
C ARG A 92 -19.62 -6.87 12.28
N LYS A 93 -19.91 -5.58 12.42
CA LYS A 93 -20.92 -4.87 11.61
C LYS A 93 -20.44 -4.59 10.18
N HIS A 94 -19.12 -4.49 9.99
CA HIS A 94 -18.51 -4.07 8.72
C HIS A 94 -17.57 -5.13 8.11
N ILE A 95 -17.80 -6.44 8.37
CA ILE A 95 -16.94 -7.56 7.94
C ILE A 95 -16.51 -7.44 6.48
N PHE A 96 -17.45 -7.25 5.56
CA PHE A 96 -17.15 -7.14 4.12
C PHE A 96 -16.19 -5.98 3.81
N MET A 97 -16.43 -4.81 4.41
CA MET A 97 -15.58 -3.64 4.24
C MET A 97 -14.20 -3.87 4.85
N THR A 98 -14.12 -4.47 6.04
CA THR A 98 -12.84 -4.81 6.67
C THR A 98 -12.04 -5.79 5.82
N THR A 99 -12.68 -6.81 5.23
CA THR A 99 -12.01 -7.75 4.32
C THR A 99 -11.42 -7.05 3.10
N ILE A 100 -12.18 -6.14 2.46
CA ILE A 100 -11.67 -5.36 1.32
C ILE A 100 -10.50 -4.49 1.74
N ILE A 101 -10.59 -3.79 2.86
CA ILE A 101 -9.49 -2.95 3.38
C ILE A 101 -8.27 -3.82 3.66
N THR A 102 -8.43 -5.00 4.27
CA THR A 102 -7.32 -5.92 4.55
C THR A 102 -6.65 -6.40 3.27
N MET A 103 -7.42 -6.80 2.26
CA MET A 103 -6.89 -7.23 0.96
C MET A 103 -6.17 -6.10 0.23
N LEU A 104 -6.77 -4.92 0.15
CA LEU A 104 -6.15 -3.75 -0.46
C LEU A 104 -4.89 -3.32 0.28
N SER A 105 -4.88 -3.45 1.60
CA SER A 105 -3.72 -3.10 2.41
C SER A 105 -2.53 -4.04 2.19
N MET A 106 -2.73 -5.23 1.63
CA MET A 106 -1.63 -6.07 1.15
C MET A 106 -0.82 -5.34 0.06
N VAL A 107 -1.49 -4.56 -0.79
CA VAL A 107 -0.86 -3.75 -1.84
C VAL A 107 -0.11 -2.58 -1.22
N ASP A 108 -0.79 -1.79 -0.39
CA ASP A 108 -0.20 -0.66 0.34
C ASP A 108 -0.99 -0.34 1.61
N LEU A 109 -0.30 -0.28 2.75
CA LEU A 109 -0.86 0.01 4.07
C LEU A 109 -1.44 1.40 4.24
N ILE A 110 -1.08 2.36 3.37
CA ILE A 110 -1.73 3.67 3.33
C ILE A 110 -3.25 3.52 3.17
N ILE A 111 -3.71 2.47 2.47
CA ILE A 111 -5.13 2.22 2.28
C ILE A 111 -5.84 2.04 3.63
N MET A 112 -5.24 1.31 4.59
CA MET A 112 -5.82 1.18 5.92
C MET A 112 -5.95 2.52 6.65
N LYS A 113 -4.92 3.38 6.55
CA LYS A 113 -4.90 4.72 7.18
C LYS A 113 -5.96 5.66 6.62
N LEU A 114 -6.34 5.47 5.35
CA LEU A 114 -7.34 6.31 4.70
C LEU A 114 -8.78 5.95 5.10
N PHE A 115 -9.03 4.69 5.44
CA PHE A 115 -10.37 4.19 5.76
C PHE A 115 -10.64 4.02 7.24
N VAL A 116 -9.59 3.98 8.08
CA VAL A 116 -9.71 3.87 9.53
C VAL A 116 -9.12 5.12 10.15
N ASP A 117 -9.90 5.80 10.98
CA ASP A 117 -9.44 6.97 11.71
C ASP A 117 -8.28 6.59 12.64
N ILE A 118 -7.11 7.20 12.40
CA ILE A 118 -5.86 6.89 13.08
C ILE A 118 -5.93 7.22 14.58
N THR A 119 -6.78 8.17 14.97
CA THR A 119 -7.01 8.53 16.39
C THR A 119 -7.65 7.38 17.18
N ILE A 120 -8.27 6.43 16.48
CA ILE A 120 -8.80 5.21 17.08
C ILE A 120 -7.66 4.22 17.37
N PHE A 121 -6.54 4.27 16.66
CA PHE A 121 -5.44 3.33 16.89
C PHE A 121 -4.67 3.66 18.17
N ASN A 122 -4.36 2.62 18.95
CA ASN A 122 -3.50 2.76 20.11
C ASN A 122 -2.02 2.98 19.71
N SER A 123 -1.19 3.36 20.68
CA SER A 123 0.23 3.64 20.45
C SER A 123 1.01 2.47 19.83
N LYS A 124 0.68 1.22 20.18
CA LYS A 124 1.31 0.01 19.60
C LYS A 124 0.91 -0.19 18.13
N ALA A 125 -0.36 -0.03 17.82
CA ALA A 125 -0.89 -0.10 16.46
C ALA A 125 -0.34 1.03 15.59
N ARG A 126 -0.25 2.26 16.12
CA ARG A 126 0.37 3.41 15.44
C ARG A 126 1.87 3.20 15.20
N LYS A 127 2.60 2.60 16.16
CA LYS A 127 4.01 2.22 15.96
C LYS A 127 4.18 1.21 14.82
N LEU A 128 3.37 0.15 14.79
CA LEU A 128 3.38 -0.83 13.70
C LEU A 128 3.08 -0.16 12.34
N LEU A 129 2.11 0.76 12.31
CA LEU A 129 1.77 1.52 11.11
C LEU A 129 2.90 2.43 10.61
N LEU A 130 3.74 2.94 11.52
CA LEU A 130 4.92 3.75 11.21
C LEU A 130 6.05 2.88 10.67
N GLU A 131 6.37 1.78 11.35
CA GLU A 131 7.37 0.79 10.90
C GLU A 131 7.04 0.27 9.49
N ALA A 132 5.77 0.00 9.24
CA ALA A 132 5.33 -0.48 7.96
C ALA A 132 5.35 0.59 6.86
N GLY A 133 5.13 1.86 7.22
CA GLY A 133 5.32 2.99 6.31
C GLY A 133 6.78 3.12 5.85
N ILE A 134 7.73 2.97 6.79
CA ILE A 134 9.18 2.96 6.49
C ILE A 134 9.52 1.79 5.57
N PHE A 135 8.98 0.61 5.86
CA PHE A 135 9.18 -0.57 5.02
C PHE A 135 8.67 -0.37 3.58
N ASN A 136 7.51 0.28 3.40
CA ASN A 136 7.01 0.61 2.06
C ASN A 136 7.94 1.56 1.29
N ILE A 137 8.58 2.53 1.96
CA ILE A 137 9.59 3.39 1.31
C ILE A 137 10.74 2.53 0.75
N PHE A 138 11.23 1.57 1.54
CA PHE A 138 12.28 0.64 1.10
C PHE A 138 11.84 -0.22 -0.10
N LYS A 139 10.59 -0.74 -0.09
CA LYS A 139 9.98 -1.43 -1.24
C LYS A 139 10.10 -0.58 -2.51
N TYR A 140 9.61 0.67 -2.47
CA TYR A 140 9.57 1.52 -3.67
C TYR A 140 10.97 1.87 -4.18
N MET A 141 11.95 2.08 -3.28
CA MET A 141 13.34 2.27 -3.70
C MET A 141 13.90 1.04 -4.42
N LEU A 142 13.68 -0.16 -3.88
CA LEU A 142 14.16 -1.40 -4.49
C LEU A 142 13.49 -1.66 -5.85
N GLN A 143 12.18 -1.40 -5.96
CA GLN A 143 11.45 -1.48 -7.23
C GLN A 143 11.98 -0.46 -8.26
N LEU A 144 12.34 0.75 -7.87
CA LEU A 144 12.95 1.73 -8.77
C LEU A 144 14.32 1.27 -9.29
N VAL A 145 15.16 0.69 -8.42
CA VAL A 145 16.46 0.15 -8.81
C VAL A 145 16.29 -0.95 -9.88
N ILE A 146 15.39 -1.90 -9.65
CA ILE A 146 15.11 -2.98 -10.62
C ILE A 146 14.61 -2.42 -11.95
N LEU A 147 13.74 -1.40 -11.92
CA LEU A 147 13.22 -0.77 -13.13
C LEU A 147 14.33 -0.08 -13.94
N ILE A 148 15.25 0.62 -13.26
CA ILE A 148 16.39 1.28 -13.92
C ILE A 148 17.31 0.25 -14.57
N LEU A 149 17.59 -0.86 -13.87
CA LEU A 149 18.37 -1.97 -14.44
C LEU A 149 17.67 -2.56 -15.67
N PHE A 150 16.36 -2.77 -15.59
CA PHE A 150 15.59 -3.27 -16.72
C PHE A 150 15.60 -2.31 -17.93
N ILE A 151 15.46 -1.00 -17.70
CA ILE A 151 15.53 0.01 -18.77
C ILE A 151 16.92 0.01 -19.44
N LYS A 152 17.99 -0.21 -18.67
CA LYS A 152 19.35 -0.31 -19.20
C LYS A 152 19.49 -1.46 -20.19
N ASP A 153 18.86 -2.60 -19.91
CA ASP A 153 18.98 -3.81 -20.73
C ASP A 153 17.97 -3.85 -21.89
N ALA A 154 16.72 -3.43 -21.65
CA ALA A 154 15.61 -3.54 -22.61
C ALA A 154 15.32 -2.24 -23.40
N GLY A 155 15.96 -1.12 -23.04
CA GLY A 155 15.66 0.19 -23.60
C GLY A 155 14.39 0.83 -23.01
N ILE A 156 14.21 2.12 -23.27
CA ILE A 156 13.07 2.89 -22.75
C ILE A 156 11.85 2.74 -23.66
N ASN A 157 10.66 2.55 -23.07
CA ASN A 157 9.39 2.58 -23.78
C ASN A 157 8.31 3.28 -22.94
N MET A 158 7.14 3.55 -23.55
CA MET A 158 6.05 4.28 -22.88
C MET A 158 5.53 3.56 -21.62
N LEU A 159 5.50 2.22 -21.61
CA LEU A 159 5.08 1.45 -20.45
C LEU A 159 6.06 1.65 -19.29
N LEU A 160 7.37 1.54 -19.55
CA LEU A 160 8.41 1.72 -18.53
C LEU A 160 8.46 3.15 -18.00
N LEU A 161 8.22 4.15 -18.85
CA LEU A 161 8.06 5.55 -18.44
C LEU A 161 6.87 5.73 -17.49
N LEU A 162 5.73 5.10 -17.80
CA LEU A 162 4.54 5.13 -16.94
C LEU A 162 4.81 4.41 -15.61
N THR A 163 5.47 3.24 -15.64
CA THR A 163 5.87 2.51 -14.42
C THR A 163 6.84 3.32 -13.56
N LEU A 164 7.77 4.05 -14.19
CA LEU A 164 8.72 4.91 -13.48
C LEU A 164 7.99 6.06 -12.80
N PHE A 165 7.10 6.74 -13.53
CA PHE A 165 6.31 7.85 -13.00
C PHE A 165 5.40 7.41 -11.85
N THR A 166 4.69 6.29 -11.99
CA THR A 166 3.81 5.75 -10.95
C THR A 166 4.59 5.35 -9.70
N ARG A 167 5.70 4.62 -9.83
CA ARG A 167 6.55 4.23 -8.69
C ARG A 167 7.16 5.43 -7.98
N PHE A 168 7.64 6.43 -8.73
CA PHE A 168 8.20 7.65 -8.15
C PHE A 168 7.14 8.45 -7.39
N THR A 169 5.95 8.60 -7.97
CA THR A 169 4.83 9.30 -7.31
C THR A 169 4.40 8.55 -6.04
N SER A 170 4.31 7.22 -6.09
CA SER A 170 4.01 6.36 -4.94
C SER A 170 5.05 6.46 -3.83
N LEU A 171 6.34 6.56 -4.17
CA LEU A 171 7.42 6.80 -3.21
C LEU A 171 7.26 8.15 -2.53
N LEU A 172 7.03 9.22 -3.29
CA LEU A 172 6.82 10.56 -2.74
C LEU A 172 5.65 10.58 -1.75
N PHE A 173 4.52 9.97 -2.11
CA PHE A 173 3.40 9.86 -1.19
C PHE A 173 3.78 9.12 0.10
N ASN A 174 4.48 8.00 0.01
CA ASN A 174 4.89 7.25 1.20
C ASN A 174 5.87 8.04 2.08
N ILE A 175 6.77 8.82 1.49
CA ILE A 175 7.68 9.70 2.25
C ILE A 175 6.87 10.80 2.96
N ILE A 176 5.98 11.49 2.25
CA ILE A 176 5.17 12.58 2.82
C ILE A 176 4.30 12.07 3.97
N TYR A 177 3.59 10.94 3.77
CA TYR A 177 2.79 10.33 4.82
C TYR A 177 3.64 9.79 5.97
N GLY A 178 4.81 9.23 5.69
CA GLY A 178 5.75 8.77 6.72
C GLY A 178 6.26 9.91 7.60
N ILE A 179 6.60 11.06 7.01
CA ILE A 179 7.00 12.27 7.74
C ILE A 179 5.83 12.78 8.60
N TYR A 180 4.63 12.86 8.03
CA TYR A 180 3.44 13.28 8.77
C TYR A 180 3.18 12.38 9.98
N ASP A 181 3.24 11.07 9.80
CA ASP A 181 3.04 10.10 10.88
C ASP A 181 4.11 10.25 11.96
N LEU A 182 5.37 10.43 11.57
CA LEU A 182 6.49 10.60 12.51
C LEU A 182 6.33 11.87 13.37
N ILE A 183 5.98 13.00 12.76
CA ILE A 183 5.71 14.25 13.48
C ILE A 183 4.52 14.08 14.43
N SER A 184 3.44 13.46 13.96
CA SER A 184 2.24 13.25 14.77
C SER A 184 2.49 12.32 15.97
N PHE A 185 3.40 11.37 15.83
CA PHE A 185 3.76 10.43 16.89
C PHE A 185 4.65 11.09 17.94
N ASP A 186 5.64 11.89 17.51
CA ASP A 186 6.58 12.58 18.40
C ASP A 186 5.90 13.67 19.26
N SER A 187 4.93 14.39 18.67
CA SER A 187 4.11 15.36 19.41
C SER A 187 3.29 14.72 20.55
N GLU A 188 2.96 13.44 20.45
CA GLU A 188 2.16 12.73 21.46
C GLU A 188 3.03 12.18 22.59
N VAL A 189 4.22 11.64 22.25
CA VAL A 189 5.19 11.16 23.25
C VAL A 189 5.67 12.30 24.14
N SER A 190 5.88 13.50 23.58
CA SER A 190 6.27 14.69 24.34
C SER A 190 5.18 15.25 25.27
N HIS A 191 3.91 14.84 25.11
CA HIS A 191 2.82 15.18 26.04
C HIS A 191 2.57 14.13 27.13
N ILE A 192 3.21 12.95 27.03
CA ILE A 192 3.07 11.85 28.00
C ILE A 192 4.26 11.80 28.98
N LEU A 193 5.37 12.46 28.67
CA LEU A 193 6.55 12.66 29.53
C LEU A 193 6.45 13.97 30.33
#